data_AF-A0A5A8D4W8-F1
#
_entry.id   AF-A0A5A8D4W8-F1
#
_cell.length_a   1.000
_cell.length_b   1.000
_cell.length_c   1.000
_cell.angle_alpha   90.00
_cell.angle_beta   90.00
_cell.angle_gamma   90.00
#
_symmetry.space_group_name_H-M   'P 1'
#
loop_
_entity.id
_entity.type
_entity.pdbx_description
1 polymer ?
#
loop_
_entity_poly.entity_id
_entity_poly.type
_entity_poly.pdbx_seq_one_letter_code
_entity_poly.pdbx_strand_id
1 'polypeptide(L)'
;MAAAASDKSGGSGDAAREAALSERKTAVTAAIRSGNSLLAVRTALDSPPFGTKNKDLKTMNFDVVTAAMLSARTDDAISKVVDELTMEECDLLMKFIYRGLSKGDQTLQFLKWHATTLAKAGPSSIVRVITDKRRVV
;
A
#
# COMPACT_ATOMS: atom_id res chain seq x y z
N MET A 1 -16.78 -33.82 33.74
CA MET A 1 -15.36 -33.53 33.48
C MET A 1 -15.32 -32.41 32.44
N ALA A 2 -15.26 -31.16 32.91
CA ALA A 2 -15.25 -29.94 32.10
C ALA A 2 -14.07 -29.08 32.57
N ALA A 3 -13.25 -28.63 31.61
CA ALA A 3 -12.13 -27.67 31.66
C ALA A 3 -11.04 -28.17 30.68
N ALA A 4 -10.38 -27.39 29.83
CA ALA A 4 -10.27 -25.94 29.76
C ALA A 4 -10.02 -25.51 28.31
N ALA A 5 -10.70 -24.43 27.92
CA ALA A 5 -10.33 -23.60 26.80
C ALA A 5 -9.04 -22.85 27.14
N SER A 6 -8.04 -22.94 26.27
CA SER A 6 -6.91 -22.01 26.24
C SER A 6 -6.58 -21.67 24.79
N ASP A 7 -7.07 -20.48 24.41
CA ASP A 7 -6.38 -19.46 23.63
C ASP A 7 -5.99 -19.75 22.16
N LYS A 8 -6.97 -19.66 21.26
CA LYS A 8 -6.78 -19.31 19.83
C LYS A 8 -7.11 -17.83 19.59
N SER A 9 -6.51 -16.89 20.32
CA SER A 9 -6.73 -15.45 20.08
C SER A 9 -5.98 -14.88 18.85
N GLY A 10 -5.14 -15.68 18.17
CA GLY A 10 -4.37 -15.23 16.99
C GLY A 10 -5.02 -15.42 15.62
N GLY A 11 -6.09 -16.22 15.48
CA GLY A 11 -6.58 -16.68 14.17
C GLY A 11 -7.76 -15.89 13.59
N SER A 12 -8.51 -15.14 14.40
CA SER A 12 -9.76 -14.52 13.96
C SER A 12 -9.56 -13.16 13.28
N GLY A 13 -8.51 -12.42 13.67
CA GLY A 13 -8.20 -11.12 13.08
C GLY A 13 -7.51 -11.19 11.71
N ASP A 14 -6.72 -12.23 11.45
CA ASP A 14 -6.00 -12.37 10.17
C ASP A 14 -6.92 -12.80 9.02
N ALA A 15 -7.90 -13.66 9.28
CA ALA A 15 -8.93 -14.02 8.30
C ALA A 15 -9.82 -12.81 7.92
N ALA A 16 -10.19 -11.97 8.89
CA ALA A 16 -10.92 -10.74 8.63
C ALA A 16 -10.09 -9.72 7.82
N ARG A 17 -8.77 -9.64 8.09
CA ARG A 17 -7.83 -8.79 7.33
C ARG A 17 -7.59 -9.32 5.92
N GLU A 18 -7.56 -10.63 5.74
CA GLU A 18 -7.46 -11.27 4.42
C GLU A 18 -8.73 -11.05 3.59
N ALA A 19 -9.91 -11.16 4.21
CA ALA A 19 -11.18 -10.82 3.56
C ALA A 19 -11.22 -9.34 3.14
N ALA A 20 -10.84 -8.42 4.03
CA ALA A 20 -10.77 -6.99 3.71
C ALA A 20 -9.72 -6.67 2.63
N LEU A 21 -8.61 -7.42 2.59
CA LEU A 21 -7.60 -7.29 1.54
C LEU A 21 -8.11 -7.82 0.20
N SER A 22 -8.84 -8.93 0.19
CA SER A 22 -9.43 -9.52 -1.01
C SER A 22 -10.52 -8.63 -1.60
N GLU A 23 -11.38 -8.06 -0.75
CA GLU A 23 -12.38 -7.08 -1.15
C GLU A 23 -11.72 -5.84 -1.77
N ARG A 24 -10.66 -5.33 -1.13
CA ARG A 24 -9.90 -4.22 -1.68
C ARG A 24 -9.21 -4.56 -2.99
N LYS A 25 -8.61 -5.74 -3.11
CA LYS A 25 -8.02 -6.20 -4.37
C LYS A 25 -9.05 -6.17 -5.49
N THR A 26 -10.28 -6.55 -5.19
CA THR A 26 -11.41 -6.50 -6.13
C THR A 26 -11.76 -5.06 -6.48
N ALA A 27 -11.91 -4.18 -5.50
CA ALA A 27 -12.20 -2.75 -5.71
C ALA A 27 -11.10 -2.03 -6.51
N VAL A 28 -9.83 -2.28 -6.17
CA VAL A 28 -8.65 -1.76 -6.88
C VAL A 28 -8.61 -2.28 -8.31
N THR A 29 -8.84 -3.58 -8.52
CA THR A 29 -8.87 -4.16 -9.88
C THR A 29 -10.02 -3.57 -10.72
N ALA A 30 -11.19 -3.33 -10.11
CA ALA A 30 -12.30 -2.67 -10.76
C ALA A 30 -11.95 -1.21 -11.14
N ALA A 31 -11.32 -0.46 -10.22
CA ALA A 31 -10.86 0.90 -10.48
C ALA A 31 -9.82 0.96 -11.61
N ILE A 32 -8.87 0.01 -11.64
CA ILE A 32 -7.90 -0.13 -12.74
C ILE A 32 -8.60 -0.39 -14.07
N ARG A 33 -9.59 -1.31 -14.10
CA ARG A 33 -10.36 -1.62 -15.32
C ARG A 33 -11.18 -0.44 -15.82
N SER A 34 -11.66 0.41 -14.91
CA SER A 34 -12.38 1.64 -15.25
C SER A 34 -11.48 2.78 -15.75
N GLY A 35 -10.15 2.60 -15.73
CA GLY A 35 -9.18 3.64 -16.11
C GLY A 35 -8.97 4.73 -15.05
N ASN A 36 -9.56 4.57 -13.86
CA ASN A 36 -9.43 5.52 -12.76
C ASN A 36 -8.28 5.14 -11.82
N SER A 37 -7.06 5.49 -12.21
CA SER A 37 -5.83 5.23 -11.44
C SER A 37 -5.81 5.94 -10.08
N LEU A 38 -6.46 7.10 -9.97
CA LEU A 38 -6.56 7.86 -8.71
C LEU A 38 -7.37 7.10 -7.66
N LEU A 39 -8.58 6.66 -8.03
CA LEU A 39 -9.43 5.89 -7.14
C LEU A 39 -8.76 4.58 -6.76
N ALA A 40 -8.05 3.94 -7.70
CA ALA A 40 -7.30 2.72 -7.42
C ALA A 40 -6.23 2.93 -6.34
N VAL A 41 -5.44 4.01 -6.43
CA VAL A 41 -4.37 4.29 -5.47
C VAL A 41 -4.93 4.68 -4.10
N ARG A 42 -5.94 5.55 -4.03
CA ARG A 42 -6.60 5.88 -2.75
C ARG A 42 -7.19 4.64 -2.08
N THR A 43 -7.96 3.85 -2.82
CA THR A 43 -8.57 2.61 -2.31
C THR A 43 -7.50 1.63 -1.83
N ALA A 44 -6.35 1.56 -2.51
CA ALA A 44 -5.22 0.72 -2.09
C ALA A 44 -4.57 1.19 -0.78
N LEU A 45 -4.52 2.52 -0.55
CA LEU A 45 -3.88 3.17 0.59
C LEU A 45 -4.78 3.32 1.84
N ASP A 46 -6.10 3.21 1.71
CA ASP A 46 -7.07 3.57 2.77
C ASP A 46 -7.14 2.60 3.97
N SER A 47 -6.64 1.37 3.86
CA SER A 47 -6.73 0.41 4.98
C SER A 47 -5.61 -0.65 5.04
N PRO A 48 -4.31 -0.30 4.96
CA PRO A 48 -3.24 -1.29 4.98
C PRO A 48 -3.45 -2.22 6.18
N PRO A 49 -3.32 -3.56 6.04
CA PRO A 49 -3.48 -4.47 7.17
C PRO A 49 -2.36 -4.24 8.20
N PHE A 50 -2.57 -3.27 9.10
CA PHE A 50 -1.64 -2.92 10.15
C PHE A 50 -1.53 -4.09 11.13
N GLY A 51 -0.29 -4.52 11.40
CA GLY A 51 0.00 -5.43 12.51
C GLY A 51 -0.25 -6.91 12.26
N THR A 52 -0.52 -7.37 11.03
CA THR A 52 -0.52 -8.81 10.76
C THR A 52 0.92 -9.35 10.81
N LYS A 53 1.12 -10.49 11.49
CA LYS A 53 2.39 -11.22 11.48
C LYS A 53 2.54 -12.06 10.21
N ASN A 54 1.47 -12.20 9.42
CA ASN A 54 1.45 -12.98 8.20
C ASN A 54 2.18 -12.23 7.06
N LYS A 55 3.31 -12.81 6.62
CA LYS A 55 4.13 -12.25 5.54
C LYS A 55 3.42 -12.30 4.18
N ASP A 56 2.51 -13.23 4.00
CA ASP A 56 1.82 -13.44 2.72
C ASP A 56 0.79 -12.32 2.48
N LEU A 57 0.03 -11.95 3.52
CA LEU A 57 -0.91 -10.83 3.45
C LEU A 57 -0.22 -9.48 3.16
N LYS A 58 0.97 -9.27 3.74
CA LYS A 58 1.78 -8.08 3.46
C LYS A 58 2.26 -8.05 2.01
N THR A 59 2.67 -9.20 1.49
CA THR A 59 3.10 -9.35 0.10
C THR A 59 1.94 -9.12 -0.85
N MET A 60 0.78 -9.73 -0.59
CA MET A 60 -0.43 -9.52 -1.38
C MET A 60 -0.89 -8.06 -1.35
N ASN A 61 -0.87 -7.39 -0.19
CA ASN A 61 -1.22 -5.97 -0.10
C ASN A 61 -0.24 -5.09 -0.88
N PHE A 62 1.06 -5.38 -0.76
CA PHE A 62 2.08 -4.70 -1.55
C PHE A 62 1.84 -4.89 -3.05
N ASP A 63 1.50 -6.10 -3.50
CA ASP A 63 1.26 -6.39 -4.92
C ASP A 63 0.00 -5.67 -5.44
N VAL A 64 -1.04 -5.54 -4.61
CA VAL A 64 -2.26 -4.76 -4.94
C VAL A 64 -1.96 -3.27 -5.08
N VAL A 65 -1.22 -2.68 -4.13
CA VAL A 65 -0.80 -1.26 -4.20
C VAL A 65 0.11 -1.03 -5.41
N THR A 66 1.03 -1.96 -5.67
CA THR A 66 1.94 -1.89 -6.82
C THR A 66 1.16 -1.97 -8.13
N ALA A 67 0.15 -2.84 -8.23
CA ALA A 67 -0.72 -2.92 -9.40
C ALA A 67 -1.50 -1.62 -9.62
N ALA A 68 -2.00 -0.98 -8.54
CA ALA A 68 -2.65 0.32 -8.63
C ALA A 68 -1.68 1.41 -9.13
N MET A 69 -0.45 1.45 -8.61
CA MET A 69 0.59 2.40 -9.05
C MET A 69 1.01 2.17 -10.51
N LEU A 70 1.14 0.91 -10.92
CA LEU A 70 1.49 0.53 -12.30
C LEU A 70 0.37 0.82 -13.31
N SER A 71 -0.86 1.04 -12.84
CA SER A 71 -1.95 1.49 -13.71
C SER A 71 -1.71 2.91 -14.25
N ALA A 72 -1.05 3.78 -13.46
CA ALA A 72 -0.66 5.11 -13.92
C ALA A 72 0.73 5.05 -14.57
N ARG A 73 0.74 4.90 -15.90
CA ARG A 73 1.98 4.75 -16.69
C ARG A 73 2.59 6.07 -17.16
N THR A 74 1.80 7.14 -17.19
CA THR A 74 2.24 8.45 -17.68
C THR A 74 2.57 9.39 -16.53
N ASP A 75 3.56 10.26 -16.72
CA ASP A 75 4.03 11.19 -15.70
C ASP A 75 2.94 12.19 -15.29
N ASP A 76 2.06 12.58 -16.24
CA ASP A 76 0.88 13.41 -15.99
C ASP A 76 -0.16 12.71 -15.09
N ALA A 77 -0.39 11.41 -15.30
CA ALA A 77 -1.31 10.65 -14.47
C ALA A 77 -0.75 10.49 -13.05
N ILE A 78 0.55 10.22 -12.92
CA ILE A 78 1.24 10.12 -11.63
C ILE A 78 1.12 11.44 -10.86
N SER A 79 1.42 12.56 -11.52
CA SER A 79 1.34 13.90 -10.91
C SER A 79 -0.07 14.22 -10.43
N LYS A 80 -1.10 13.96 -11.26
CA LYS A 80 -2.51 14.13 -10.85
C LYS A 80 -2.87 13.29 -9.62
N VAL A 81 -2.43 12.04 -9.58
CA VAL A 81 -2.69 11.17 -8.42
C VAL A 81 -1.99 11.72 -7.18
N VAL A 82 -0.70 12.04 -7.29
CA VAL A 82 0.09 12.57 -6.16
C VAL A 82 -0.47 13.91 -5.67
N ASP A 83 -0.90 14.80 -6.56
CA ASP A 83 -1.49 16.10 -6.22
C ASP A 83 -2.81 15.97 -5.45
N GLU A 84 -3.56 14.91 -5.68
CA GLU A 84 -4.78 14.63 -4.93
C GLU A 84 -4.56 13.89 -3.61
N LEU A 85 -3.41 13.24 -3.41
CA LEU A 85 -3.11 12.53 -2.16
C LEU A 85 -2.83 13.52 -1.01
N THR A 86 -3.23 13.16 0.19
CA THR A 86 -2.87 13.87 1.41
C THR A 86 -1.40 13.65 1.78
N MET A 87 -0.83 14.50 2.63
CA MET A 87 0.57 14.34 3.09
C MET A 87 0.81 12.99 3.80
N GLU A 88 -0.20 12.49 4.52
CA GLU A 88 -0.16 11.20 5.20
C GLU A 88 -0.17 10.03 4.22
N GLU A 89 -0.99 10.12 3.16
CA GLU A 89 -0.99 9.15 2.06
C GLU A 89 0.31 9.18 1.26
N CYS A 90 0.92 10.36 1.05
CA CYS A 90 2.24 10.48 0.42
C CYS A 90 3.33 9.77 1.24
N ASP A 91 3.32 9.93 2.57
CA ASP A 91 4.27 9.24 3.46
C ASP A 91 4.06 7.71 3.41
N LEU A 92 2.79 7.26 3.32
CA LEU A 92 2.47 5.84 3.16
C LEU A 92 2.91 5.30 1.79
N LEU A 93 2.66 6.05 0.71
CA LEU A 93 3.08 5.73 -0.65
C LEU A 93 4.61 5.59 -0.72
N MET A 94 5.34 6.49 -0.07
CA MET A 94 6.80 6.45 -0.02
C MET A 94 7.33 5.16 0.63
N LYS A 95 6.64 4.60 1.64
CA LYS A 95 7.00 3.27 2.21
C LYS A 95 6.85 2.14 1.20
N PHE A 96 5.75 2.15 0.44
CA PHE A 96 5.52 1.16 -0.61
C PHE A 96 6.56 1.30 -1.73
N ILE A 97 6.95 2.52 -2.10
CA ILE A 97 8.02 2.76 -3.07
C ILE A 97 9.34 2.14 -2.60
N TYR A 98 9.81 2.42 -1.38
CA TYR A 98 11.05 1.82 -0.88
C TYR A 98 10.98 0.29 -0.79
N ARG A 99 9.81 -0.26 -0.44
CA ARG A 99 9.59 -1.71 -0.47
C ARG A 99 9.67 -2.28 -1.90
N GLY A 100 9.12 -1.58 -2.89
CA GLY A 100 9.21 -1.96 -4.30
C GLY A 100 10.62 -1.88 -4.85
N LEU A 101 11.33 -0.79 -4.55
CA LEU A 101 12.75 -0.63 -4.88
C LEU A 101 13.61 -1.75 -4.28
N SER A 102 13.29 -2.24 -3.07
CA SER A 102 13.98 -3.38 -2.46
C SER A 102 13.75 -4.72 -3.18
N LYS A 103 12.64 -4.88 -3.93
CA LYS A 103 12.37 -6.08 -4.73
C LYS A 103 13.10 -6.07 -6.07
N GLY A 104 13.52 -4.90 -6.57
CA GLY A 104 14.26 -4.74 -7.82
C GLY A 104 13.42 -4.86 -9.11
N ASP A 105 12.10 -5.01 -8.99
CA ASP A 105 11.18 -5.04 -10.12
C ASP A 105 10.56 -3.65 -10.34
N GLN A 106 10.35 -3.27 -11.60
CA GLN A 106 9.75 -1.98 -12.01
C GLN A 106 10.45 -0.73 -11.42
N THR A 107 11.76 -0.80 -11.15
CA THR A 107 12.56 0.26 -10.51
C THR A 107 12.38 1.64 -11.16
N LEU A 108 12.33 1.71 -12.49
CA LEU A 108 12.12 2.96 -13.22
C LEU A 108 10.78 3.62 -12.88
N GLN A 109 9.70 2.83 -12.81
CA GLN A 109 8.38 3.34 -12.47
C GLN A 109 8.35 3.81 -11.02
N PHE A 110 8.92 3.05 -10.08
CA PHE A 110 9.01 3.45 -8.68
C PHE A 110 9.84 4.73 -8.49
N LEU A 111 10.90 4.93 -9.28
CA LEU A 111 11.69 6.17 -9.25
C LEU A 111 10.91 7.38 -9.77
N LYS A 112 10.05 7.20 -10.78
CA LYS A 112 9.14 8.26 -11.25
C LYS A 112 8.17 8.67 -10.14
N TRP A 113 7.48 7.70 -9.54
CA TRP A 113 6.59 7.93 -8.40
C TRP A 113 7.32 8.59 -7.22
N HIS A 114 8.56 8.18 -6.95
CA HIS A 114 9.40 8.78 -5.91
C HIS A 114 9.66 10.26 -6.21
N ALA A 115 10.10 10.60 -7.42
CA ALA A 115 10.41 11.97 -7.80
C ALA A 115 9.18 12.89 -7.66
N THR A 116 8.01 12.44 -8.13
CA THR A 116 6.77 13.21 -8.03
C THR A 116 6.30 13.36 -6.58
N THR A 117 6.33 12.29 -5.79
CA THR A 117 5.95 12.34 -4.37
C THR A 117 6.89 13.22 -3.57
N LEU A 118 8.20 13.17 -3.87
CA LEU A 118 9.20 14.02 -3.25
C LEU A 118 9.00 15.51 -3.62
N ALA A 119 8.62 15.81 -4.86
CA ALA A 119 8.34 17.17 -5.29
C ALA A 119 7.18 17.81 -4.48
N LYS A 120 6.17 17.01 -4.13
CA LYS A 120 5.01 17.46 -3.34
C LYS A 120 5.28 17.46 -1.83
N ALA A 121 5.70 16.32 -1.26
CA ALA A 121 5.81 16.12 0.18
C ALA A 121 7.16 16.60 0.78
N GLY A 122 8.13 16.87 -0.09
CA GLY A 122 9.48 17.30 0.27
C GLY A 122 10.32 16.19 0.95
N PRO A 123 11.59 16.48 1.26
CA PRO A 123 12.53 15.50 1.84
C PRO A 123 12.09 14.95 3.20
N SER A 124 11.24 15.69 3.91
CA SER A 124 10.72 15.28 5.22
C SER A 124 9.91 13.97 5.17
N SER A 125 9.29 13.66 4.02
CA SER A 125 8.58 12.39 3.80
C SER A 125 9.51 11.17 3.86
N ILE A 126 10.72 11.30 3.30
CA ILE A 126 11.75 10.25 3.35
C ILE A 126 12.20 10.00 4.79
N VAL A 127 12.47 11.07 5.54
CA VAL A 127 12.90 10.97 6.94
C VAL A 127 11.82 10.30 7.79
N ARG A 128 10.54 10.65 7.58
CA ARG A 128 9.41 9.99 8.25
C ARG A 128 9.31 8.51 7.92
N VAL A 129 9.55 8.12 6.67
CA VAL A 129 9.57 6.71 6.26
C VAL A 129 10.70 5.93 6.94
N ILE A 130 11.92 6.49 6.97
CA ILE A 130 13.08 5.85 7.58
C ILE A 130 12.93 5.73 9.10
N THR A 131 12.27 6.71 9.73
CA THR A 131 12.07 6.73 11.19
C THR A 131 10.82 5.97 11.65
N ASP A 132 9.90 5.60 10.76
CA ASP A 132 8.68 4.90 11.15
C ASP A 132 8.98 3.46 11.59
N LYS A 133 8.73 3.17 12.87
CA LYS A 133 8.87 1.84 13.47
C LYS A 133 7.66 0.94 13.20
N ARG A 134 6.55 1.47 12.67
CA ARG A 134 5.35 0.69 12.33
C ARG A 134 5.61 -0.11 11.06
N ARG A 135 5.70 -1.42 11.20
CA ARG A 135 5.77 -2.38 10.07
C ARG A 135 4.42 -2.47 9.36
N VAL A 136 4.08 -1.44 8.59
CA VAL A 136 2.92 -1.43 7.67
C VAL A 136 3.18 -2.36 6.47
N VAL A 137 4.46 -2.63 6.18
CA VAL A 137 4.97 -3.57 5.17
C VAL A 137 5.79 -4.69 5.77
#